data_AF-A0A5C2S4N5-F1
#
_entry.id   AF-A0A5C2S4N5-F1
#
_cell.length_a   1.000
_cell.length_b   1.000
_cell.length_c   1.000
_cell.angle_alpha   90.00
_cell.angle_beta   90.00
_cell.angle_gamma   90.00
#
_symmetry.space_group_name_H-M   'P 1'
#
loop_
_entity.id
_entity.type
_entity.pdbx_description
1 polymer ?
#
loop_
_entity_poly.entity_id
_entity_poly.type
_entity_poly.pdbx_seq_one_letter_code
_entity_poly.pdbx_strand_id
1 'polypeptide(L)'
;MSSENASDLVLYIESNLPIQLCTLSVAALLVYDLFLTLDTELAVFWRHRPALASILYFINRYLQILRFISSAILEFPVTDQTYVAPPGSRWSLVVMTAGALMFRSCASLSIFWNICLILPYLAWGVFSGFRAYALTNRNICLATLVFFLNVTFVGPDVYQFSVSKNINLPPPYSCSTAIPPGAVLKPRIPLLLNVLTLALNIKSYDGSLIYLIMGECIVFFRDAITSILISRFLLDLGMVRIQAGSAVGHDDSVSEYCPSEFSYVTFAVPELDDSVGAVETE
;
A
#
# COMPACT_ATOMS: atom_id res chain seq x y z
N MET A 1 -4.56 -18.38 37.95
CA MET A 1 -4.94 -17.23 37.10
C MET A 1 -6.02 -16.49 37.86
N SER A 2 -5.76 -15.26 38.31
CA SER A 2 -6.76 -14.46 39.05
C SER A 2 -7.95 -14.12 38.15
N SER A 3 -9.14 -13.96 38.74
CA SER A 3 -10.36 -13.58 38.01
C SER A 3 -10.23 -12.25 37.27
N GLU A 4 -9.43 -11.31 37.80
CA GLU A 4 -9.12 -10.01 37.18
C GLU A 4 -8.33 -10.16 35.87
N ASN A 5 -7.35 -11.07 35.82
CA ASN A 5 -6.60 -11.31 34.59
C ASN A 5 -7.45 -11.94 33.49
N ALA A 6 -8.53 -12.66 33.85
CA ALA A 6 -9.43 -13.28 32.89
C ALA A 6 -10.39 -12.27 32.27
N SER A 7 -10.92 -11.32 33.04
CA SER A 7 -11.77 -10.25 32.51
C SER A 7 -11.01 -9.32 31.58
N ASP A 8 -9.77 -8.95 31.93
CA ASP A 8 -8.93 -8.08 31.12
C ASP A 8 -8.58 -8.73 29.77
N LEU A 9 -8.35 -10.05 29.79
CA LEU A 9 -8.08 -10.84 28.60
C LEU A 9 -9.28 -10.89 27.64
N VAL A 10 -10.48 -11.11 28.17
CA VAL A 10 -11.71 -11.16 27.37
C VAL A 10 -11.97 -9.81 26.71
N LEU A 11 -11.84 -8.71 27.46
CA LEU A 11 -11.98 -7.35 26.94
C LEU A 11 -10.95 -7.05 25.83
N TYR A 12 -9.70 -7.49 26.02
CA TYR A 12 -8.67 -7.33 25.00
C TYR A 12 -9.01 -8.09 23.71
N ILE A 13 -9.43 -9.35 23.82
CA ILE A 13 -9.79 -10.17 22.64
C ILE A 13 -10.99 -9.56 21.91
N GLU A 14 -12.05 -9.16 22.63
CA GLU A 14 -13.23 -8.53 22.03
C GLU A 14 -12.89 -7.21 21.32
N SER A 15 -11.97 -6.43 21.87
CA SER A 15 -11.55 -5.15 21.25
C SER A 15 -10.72 -5.33 19.98
N ASN A 16 -9.91 -6.40 19.88
CA ASN A 16 -8.98 -6.60 18.76
C ASN A 16 -9.53 -7.48 17.65
N LEU A 17 -10.48 -8.38 17.95
CA LEU A 17 -11.06 -9.29 16.98
C LEU A 17 -11.56 -8.60 15.69
N PRO A 18 -12.25 -7.42 15.75
CA PRO A 18 -12.70 -6.76 14.52
C PRO A 18 -11.55 -6.31 13.62
N ILE A 19 -10.46 -5.80 14.19
CA ILE A 19 -9.28 -5.34 13.44
C ILE A 19 -8.61 -6.54 12.77
N GLN A 20 -8.46 -7.65 13.48
CA GLN A 20 -7.92 -8.89 12.94
C GLN A 20 -8.73 -9.41 11.75
N LEU A 21 -10.06 -9.40 11.86
CA LEU A 21 -10.96 -9.81 10.78
C LEU A 21 -10.86 -8.88 9.56
N CYS A 22 -10.79 -7.56 9.78
CA CYS A 22 -10.58 -6.57 8.71
C CYS A 22 -9.25 -6.82 7.99
N THR A 23 -8.17 -7.01 8.74
CA THR A 23 -6.83 -7.31 8.22
C THR A 23 -6.81 -8.57 7.36
N LEU A 24 -7.39 -9.67 7.85
CA LEU A 24 -7.47 -10.93 7.10
C LEU A 24 -8.31 -10.79 5.83
N SER A 25 -9.44 -10.07 5.92
CA SER A 25 -10.31 -9.81 4.76
C SER A 25 -9.59 -9.01 3.67
N VAL A 26 -8.85 -7.98 4.07
CA VAL A 26 -8.07 -7.16 3.15
C VAL A 26 -6.88 -7.92 2.55
N ALA A 27 -6.19 -8.72 3.36
CA ALA A 27 -5.12 -9.60 2.87
C ALA A 27 -5.65 -10.58 1.81
N ALA A 28 -6.80 -11.22 2.08
CA ALA A 28 -7.45 -12.12 1.13
C ALA A 28 -7.85 -11.40 -0.16
N LEU A 29 -8.39 -10.18 -0.08
CA LEU A 29 -8.75 -9.38 -1.24
C LEU A 29 -7.54 -9.05 -2.13
N LEU A 30 -6.42 -8.63 -1.54
CA LEU A 30 -5.20 -8.31 -2.28
C LEU A 30 -4.56 -9.54 -2.94
N VAL A 31 -4.56 -10.67 -2.22
CA VAL A 31 -4.07 -11.95 -2.75
C VAL A 31 -4.98 -12.46 -3.87
N TYR A 32 -6.30 -12.30 -3.74
CA TYR A 32 -7.24 -12.65 -4.79
C TYR A 32 -7.02 -11.82 -6.06
N ASP A 33 -6.84 -10.51 -5.93
CA ASP A 33 -6.53 -9.64 -7.07
C ASP A 33 -5.17 -9.96 -7.72
N LEU A 34 -4.17 -10.37 -6.92
CA LEU A 34 -2.88 -10.89 -7.42
C LEU A 34 -3.10 -12.08 -8.35
N PHE A 35 -3.84 -13.09 -7.92
CA PHE A 35 -4.09 -14.28 -8.73
C PHE A 35 -4.84 -13.97 -10.03
N LEU A 36 -5.81 -13.06 -10.00
CA LEU A 36 -6.60 -12.70 -11.17
C LEU A 36 -5.79 -12.01 -12.30
N THR A 37 -4.71 -11.33 -11.95
CA THR A 37 -3.96 -10.47 -12.90
C THR A 37 -2.53 -10.94 -13.11
N LEU A 38 -2.14 -12.06 -12.49
CA LEU A 38 -0.78 -12.59 -12.54
C LEU A 38 -0.31 -12.87 -13.98
N ASP A 39 -1.17 -13.46 -14.80
CA ASP A 39 -0.85 -13.79 -16.19
C ASP A 39 -0.52 -12.53 -17.00
N THR A 40 -1.35 -11.50 -16.87
CA THR A 40 -1.18 -10.22 -17.54
C THR A 40 0.05 -9.48 -17.02
N GLU A 41 0.29 -9.55 -15.71
CA GLU A 41 1.43 -8.89 -15.06
C GLU A 41 2.77 -9.46 -15.55
N LEU A 42 2.89 -10.78 -15.61
CA LEU A 42 4.09 -11.46 -16.09
C LEU A 42 4.39 -11.08 -17.55
N ALA A 43 3.36 -10.95 -18.37
CA ALA A 43 3.49 -10.53 -19.76
C ALA A 43 3.93 -9.06 -19.89
N VAL A 44 3.36 -8.15 -19.09
CA VAL A 44 3.57 -6.69 -19.22
C VAL A 44 4.85 -6.21 -18.56
N PHE A 45 5.09 -6.59 -17.30
CA PHE A 45 6.15 -5.99 -16.49
C PHE A 45 7.41 -6.84 -16.39
N TRP A 46 7.29 -8.16 -16.39
CA TRP A 46 8.39 -9.06 -16.03
C TRP A 46 9.11 -9.70 -17.21
N ARG A 47 8.54 -9.62 -18.42
CA ARG A 47 9.15 -10.15 -19.65
C ARG A 47 10.17 -9.21 -20.30
N HIS A 48 10.20 -7.95 -19.88
CA HIS A 48 11.07 -6.89 -20.43
C HIS A 48 11.90 -6.21 -19.35
N ARG A 49 12.85 -5.34 -19.74
CA ARG A 49 13.69 -4.62 -18.77
C ARG A 49 12.84 -3.73 -17.85
N PRO A 50 13.14 -3.70 -16.54
CA PRO A 50 12.35 -2.93 -15.58
C PRO A 50 12.42 -1.44 -15.92
N ALA A 51 11.26 -0.85 -16.18
CA ALA A 51 11.08 0.60 -16.36
C ALA A 51 10.62 1.25 -15.05
N LEU A 52 10.58 2.59 -15.01
CA LEU A 52 10.07 3.35 -13.86
C LEU A 52 8.66 2.90 -13.45
N ALA A 53 7.78 2.65 -14.44
CA ALA A 53 6.44 2.15 -14.19
C ALA A 53 6.43 0.75 -13.54
N SER A 54 7.35 -0.14 -13.92
CA SER A 54 7.52 -1.47 -13.31
C SER A 54 7.94 -1.36 -11.85
N ILE A 55 8.86 -0.44 -11.54
CA ILE A 55 9.31 -0.18 -10.16
C ILE A 55 8.16 0.38 -9.32
N LEU A 56 7.44 1.38 -9.85
CA LEU A 56 6.30 1.97 -9.16
C LEU A 56 5.20 0.94 -8.89
N TYR A 57 4.91 0.11 -9.89
CA TYR A 57 3.97 -1.00 -9.78
C TYR A 57 4.41 -1.99 -8.71
N PHE A 58 5.68 -2.40 -8.71
CA PHE A 58 6.21 -3.33 -7.73
C PHE A 58 6.10 -2.80 -6.29
N ILE A 59 6.53 -1.55 -6.07
CA ILE A 59 6.45 -0.87 -4.78
C ILE A 59 5.00 -0.77 -4.32
N ASN A 60 4.08 -0.36 -5.19
CA ASN A 60 2.67 -0.21 -4.86
C ASN A 60 2.00 -1.54 -4.49
N ARG A 61 2.22 -2.58 -5.28
CA ARG A 61 1.48 -3.83 -5.20
C ARG A 61 2.06 -4.80 -4.18
N TYR A 62 3.34 -5.15 -4.35
CA TYR A 62 3.95 -6.20 -3.56
C TYR A 62 4.23 -5.76 -2.13
N LEU A 63 4.62 -4.50 -1.91
CA LEU A 63 4.82 -4.02 -0.55
C LEU A 63 3.50 -3.92 0.22
N GLN A 64 2.37 -3.62 -0.44
CA GLN A 64 1.06 -3.67 0.21
C GLN A 64 0.64 -5.09 0.55
N ILE A 65 0.85 -6.06 -0.33
CA ILE A 65 0.60 -7.48 -0.03
C ILE A 65 1.48 -7.92 1.15
N LEU A 66 2.78 -7.60 1.11
CA LEU A 66 3.73 -7.94 2.17
C LEU A 66 3.39 -7.28 3.50
N ARG A 67 2.91 -6.02 3.48
CA ARG A 67 2.36 -5.34 4.65
C ARG A 67 1.29 -6.22 5.28
N PHE A 68 0.16 -6.45 4.62
CA PHE A 68 -0.97 -7.17 5.21
C PHE A 68 -0.62 -8.62 5.63
N ILE A 69 0.26 -9.30 4.89
CA ILE A 69 0.80 -10.61 5.31
C ILE A 69 1.60 -10.47 6.63
N SER A 70 2.48 -9.48 6.74
CA SER A 70 3.21 -9.23 7.98
C SER A 70 2.30 -8.83 9.16
N SER A 71 1.16 -8.16 8.92
CA SER A 71 0.12 -7.96 9.95
C SER A 71 -0.37 -9.30 10.47
N ALA A 72 -0.78 -10.18 9.55
CA ALA A 72 -1.40 -11.44 9.92
C ALA A 72 -0.40 -12.33 10.68
N ILE A 73 0.90 -12.18 10.41
CA ILE A 73 1.97 -12.85 11.15
C ILE A 73 2.15 -12.26 12.56
N LEU A 74 2.02 -10.93 12.73
CA LEU A 74 2.12 -10.26 14.03
C LEU A 74 1.03 -10.69 15.03
N GLU A 75 -0.11 -11.19 14.54
CA GLU A 75 -1.17 -11.75 15.38
C GLU A 75 -0.73 -13.03 16.12
N PHE A 76 0.30 -13.71 15.61
CA PHE A 76 0.86 -14.89 16.24
C PHE A 76 2.07 -14.53 17.12
N PRO A 77 2.31 -15.29 18.21
CA PRO A 77 3.43 -15.02 19.10
C PRO A 77 4.78 -15.14 18.37
N VAL A 78 5.53 -14.03 18.33
CA VAL A 78 6.88 -13.97 17.72
C VAL A 78 7.93 -14.51 18.69
N THR A 79 8.92 -15.23 18.15
CA THR A 79 9.78 -16.20 18.85
C THR A 79 10.87 -15.63 19.77
N ASP A 80 10.87 -14.33 20.07
CA ASP A 80 11.88 -13.72 20.95
C ASP A 80 11.71 -14.09 22.44
N GLN A 81 10.55 -14.60 22.84
CA GLN A 81 10.36 -15.23 24.15
C GLN A 81 10.50 -16.75 24.00
N THR A 82 11.51 -17.32 24.67
CA THR A 82 11.84 -18.75 24.70
C THR A 82 10.61 -19.66 24.72
N TYR A 83 10.19 -20.18 23.56
CA TYR A 83 9.16 -21.19 23.50
C TYR A 83 9.77 -22.52 23.93
N VAL A 84 9.58 -22.90 25.19
CA VAL A 84 9.81 -24.27 25.64
C VAL A 84 8.71 -25.11 25.03
N ALA A 85 8.97 -25.69 23.85
CA ALA A 85 8.02 -26.60 23.22
C ALA A 85 7.76 -27.77 24.19
N PRO A 86 6.50 -28.11 24.50
CA PRO A 86 6.21 -29.35 25.20
C PRO A 86 6.69 -30.51 24.31
N PRO A 87 7.52 -31.44 24.83
CA PRO A 87 8.08 -32.51 24.01
C PRO A 87 6.95 -33.43 23.55
N GLY A 88 6.64 -33.42 22.24
CA GLY A 88 5.82 -34.48 21.64
C GLY A 88 4.81 -34.13 20.55
N SER A 89 4.58 -32.87 20.15
CA SER A 89 3.57 -32.58 19.12
C SER A 89 4.17 -32.43 17.71
N ARG A 90 3.84 -33.39 16.83
CA ARG A 90 4.21 -33.42 15.40
C ARG A 90 3.66 -32.24 14.58
N TRP A 91 2.73 -31.46 15.13
CA TRP A 91 2.13 -30.28 14.51
C TRP A 91 3.08 -29.08 14.43
N SER A 92 4.23 -29.15 15.12
CA SER A 92 5.23 -28.07 15.15
C SER A 92 5.98 -27.84 13.82
N LEU A 93 5.88 -28.75 12.84
CA LEU A 93 6.65 -28.67 11.59
C LEU A 93 5.94 -27.97 10.43
N VAL A 94 4.61 -27.95 10.40
CA VAL A 94 3.83 -27.35 9.28
C VAL A 94 3.62 -25.85 9.47
N VAL A 95 3.56 -25.37 10.73
CA VAL A 95 3.49 -23.93 11.06
C VAL A 95 4.88 -23.26 10.96
N MET A 96 5.95 -24.05 10.87
CA MET A 96 7.34 -23.57 10.90
C MET A 96 7.98 -23.24 9.54
N THR A 97 7.40 -23.60 8.39
CA THR A 97 8.22 -23.76 7.16
C THR A 97 8.00 -22.76 6.02
N ALA A 98 7.39 -21.60 6.24
CA ALA A 98 7.58 -20.47 5.30
C ALA A 98 7.46 -19.09 5.96
N GLY A 99 6.44 -18.85 6.78
CA GLY A 99 6.21 -17.54 7.42
C GLY A 99 7.13 -17.24 8.61
N ALA A 100 7.54 -18.26 9.36
CA ALA A 100 8.36 -18.12 10.57
C ALA A 100 9.87 -17.93 10.30
N LEU A 101 10.33 -18.14 9.07
CA LEU A 101 11.76 -18.06 8.73
C LEU A 101 12.26 -16.63 8.47
N MET A 102 11.40 -15.70 8.06
CA MET A 102 11.86 -14.34 7.70
C MET A 102 11.99 -13.37 8.89
N PHE A 103 11.25 -13.55 9.99
CA PHE A 103 11.22 -12.55 11.06
C PHE A 103 11.31 -13.17 12.46
N ARG A 104 12.54 -13.37 12.93
CA ARG A 104 12.80 -13.92 14.29
C ARG A 104 12.52 -12.92 15.42
N SER A 105 12.46 -11.62 15.12
CA SER A 105 12.30 -10.57 16.14
C SER A 105 11.15 -9.61 15.87
N CYS A 106 10.46 -9.23 16.94
CA CYS A 106 9.40 -8.21 16.95
C CYS A 106 9.88 -6.87 16.40
N ALA A 107 11.13 -6.48 16.68
CA ALA A 107 11.70 -5.26 16.14
C ALA A 107 11.82 -5.31 14.61
N SER A 108 12.31 -6.42 14.05
CA SER A 108 12.48 -6.57 12.59
C SER A 108 11.15 -6.57 11.87
N LEU A 109 10.15 -7.26 12.41
CA LEU A 109 8.83 -7.36 11.81
C LEU A 109 8.10 -6.01 11.84
N SER A 110 8.21 -5.27 12.95
CA SER A 110 7.68 -3.91 13.06
C SER A 110 8.37 -2.93 12.09
N ILE A 111 9.69 -2.98 11.97
CA ILE A 111 10.43 -2.14 10.99
C ILE A 111 9.95 -2.47 9.56
N PHE A 112 9.86 -3.76 9.23
CA PHE A 112 9.41 -4.20 7.91
C PHE A 112 7.99 -3.74 7.60
N TRP A 113 7.05 -3.91 8.54
CA TRP A 113 5.68 -3.41 8.44
C TRP A 113 5.64 -1.92 8.11
N ASN A 114 6.42 -1.10 8.83
CA ASN A 114 6.48 0.34 8.62
C ASN A 114 7.04 0.72 7.25
N ILE A 115 8.08 0.02 6.77
CA ILE A 115 8.63 0.23 5.43
C ILE A 115 7.59 -0.13 4.35
N CYS A 116 6.93 -1.27 4.52
CA CYS A 116 5.86 -1.73 3.63
C CYS A 116 4.61 -0.85 3.68
N LEU A 117 4.47 0.00 4.70
CA LEU A 117 3.47 1.06 4.76
C LEU A 117 3.95 2.32 4.04
N ILE A 118 5.12 2.87 4.40
CA ILE A 118 5.58 4.17 3.91
C ILE A 118 5.84 4.18 2.39
N LEU A 119 6.47 3.12 1.86
CA LEU A 119 6.89 3.10 0.45
C LEU A 119 5.69 3.12 -0.53
N PRO A 120 4.61 2.33 -0.33
CA PRO A 120 3.38 2.48 -1.11
C PRO A 120 2.77 3.89 -1.05
N TYR A 121 2.77 4.55 0.12
CA TYR A 121 2.26 5.92 0.22
C TYR A 121 3.07 6.90 -0.64
N LEU A 122 4.40 6.74 -0.71
CA LEU A 122 5.23 7.50 -1.64
C LEU A 122 4.89 7.18 -3.10
N ALA A 123 4.69 5.90 -3.43
CA ALA A 123 4.26 5.51 -4.78
C ALA A 123 2.91 6.14 -5.17
N TRP A 124 1.96 6.21 -4.23
CA TRP A 124 0.67 6.88 -4.44
C TRP A 124 0.85 8.39 -4.64
N GLY A 125 1.74 9.02 -3.88
CA GLY A 125 2.11 10.42 -4.05
C GLY A 125 2.67 10.70 -5.44
N VAL A 126 3.65 9.89 -5.89
CA VAL A 126 4.25 9.99 -7.23
C VAL A 126 3.19 9.81 -8.32
N PHE A 127 2.35 8.77 -8.18
CA PHE A 127 1.27 8.49 -9.12
C PHE A 127 0.27 9.66 -9.22
N SER A 128 -0.12 10.23 -8.08
CA SER A 128 -1.02 11.38 -8.01
C SER A 128 -0.41 12.63 -8.66
N GLY A 129 0.87 12.90 -8.40
CA GLY A 129 1.63 13.98 -9.04
C GLY A 129 1.71 13.83 -10.56
N PHE A 130 2.03 12.62 -11.06
CA PHE A 130 2.07 12.37 -12.51
C PHE A 130 0.70 12.47 -13.17
N ARG A 131 -0.36 12.02 -12.50
CA ARG A 131 -1.73 12.21 -12.98
C ARG A 131 -2.10 13.70 -13.08
N ALA A 132 -1.74 14.50 -12.09
CA ALA A 132 -1.97 15.94 -12.13
C ALA A 132 -1.15 16.61 -13.24
N TYR A 133 0.12 16.25 -13.40
CA TYR A 133 0.99 16.73 -14.48
C TYR A 133 0.40 16.46 -15.87
N ALA A 134 -0.11 15.25 -16.08
CA ALA A 134 -0.77 14.82 -17.30
C ALA A 134 -2.03 15.66 -17.61
N LEU A 135 -2.92 15.81 -16.64
CA LEU A 135 -4.21 16.48 -16.81
C LEU A 135 -4.10 18.00 -16.95
N THR A 136 -3.00 18.59 -16.48
CA THR A 136 -2.84 20.06 -16.44
C THR A 136 -1.88 20.59 -17.50
N ASN A 137 -1.84 19.91 -18.64
CA ASN A 137 -1.00 20.27 -19.79
C ASN A 137 0.47 20.49 -19.38
N ARG A 138 1.02 19.55 -18.60
CA ARG A 138 2.41 19.56 -18.13
C ARG A 138 2.76 20.70 -17.16
N ASN A 139 1.78 21.19 -16.39
CA ASN A 139 2.05 22.17 -15.33
C ASN A 139 2.76 21.52 -14.12
N ILE A 140 4.08 21.68 -14.07
CA ILE A 140 4.94 21.12 -13.01
C ILE A 140 4.58 21.69 -11.64
N CYS A 141 4.22 22.97 -11.55
CA CYS A 141 3.94 23.61 -10.26
C CYS A 141 2.76 22.92 -9.55
N LEU A 142 1.68 22.66 -10.29
CA LEU A 142 0.53 21.95 -9.73
C LEU A 142 0.85 20.48 -9.42
N ALA A 143 1.59 19.79 -10.29
CA ALA A 143 1.99 18.40 -10.05
C ALA A 143 2.84 18.26 -8.78
N THR A 144 3.79 19.16 -8.58
CA THR A 144 4.63 19.23 -7.38
C THR A 144 3.81 19.56 -6.13
N LEU A 145 2.85 20.49 -6.24
CA LEU A 145 1.94 20.81 -5.14
C LEU A 145 1.10 19.59 -4.74
N VAL A 146 0.54 18.87 -5.71
CA VAL A 146 -0.25 17.64 -5.47
C VAL A 146 0.62 16.55 -4.84
N PHE A 147 1.85 16.37 -5.30
CA PHE A 147 2.80 15.42 -4.72
C PHE A 147 3.08 15.74 -3.26
N PHE A 148 3.47 16.98 -2.92
CA PHE A 148 3.75 17.37 -1.55
C PHE A 148 2.52 17.27 -0.65
N LEU A 149 1.34 17.64 -1.15
CA LEU A 149 0.10 17.51 -0.39
C LEU A 149 -0.21 16.05 -0.03
N ASN A 150 0.07 15.10 -0.93
CA ASN A 150 -0.09 13.66 -0.65
C ASN A 150 0.99 13.12 0.29
N VAL A 151 2.26 13.49 0.10
CA VAL A 151 3.36 12.98 0.94
C VAL A 151 3.28 13.50 2.38
N THR A 152 2.61 14.63 2.61
CA THR A 152 2.50 15.22 3.95
C THR A 152 1.82 14.26 4.95
N PHE A 153 0.96 13.33 4.48
CA PHE A 153 0.36 12.30 5.32
C PHE A 153 1.35 11.27 5.89
N VAL A 154 2.54 11.13 5.29
CA VAL A 154 3.58 10.18 5.76
C VAL A 154 4.32 10.69 7.00
N GLY A 155 4.36 12.01 7.20
CA GLY A 155 5.12 12.64 8.29
C GLY A 155 4.72 12.17 9.70
N PRO A 156 3.42 12.16 10.05
CA PRO A 156 2.94 11.64 11.32
C PRO A 156 3.36 10.18 11.57
N ASP A 157 3.25 9.31 10.57
CA ASP A 157 3.58 7.88 10.69
C ASP A 157 5.08 7.67 10.94
N VAL A 158 5.93 8.37 10.19
CA VAL A 158 7.39 8.34 10.38
C VAL A 158 7.78 8.84 11.76
N TYR A 159 7.14 9.90 12.25
CA TYR A 159 7.42 10.38 13.60
C TYR A 159 7.01 9.36 14.65
N GLN A 160 5.78 8.81 14.56
CA GLN A 160 5.32 7.80 15.51
C GLN A 160 6.26 6.61 15.53
N PHE A 161 6.73 6.15 14.38
CA PHE A 161 7.74 5.10 14.29
C PHE A 161 9.05 5.49 14.99
N SER A 162 9.55 6.71 14.77
CA SER A 162 10.82 7.17 15.36
C SER A 162 10.83 7.23 16.89
N VAL A 163 9.65 7.41 17.50
CA VAL A 163 9.50 7.49 18.95
C VAL A 163 9.03 6.18 19.59
N SER A 164 8.42 5.28 18.82
CA SER A 164 7.86 4.03 19.31
C SER A 164 8.96 3.02 19.68
N LYS A 165 8.76 2.31 20.79
CA LYS A 165 9.61 1.19 21.20
C LYS A 165 8.85 -0.12 21.02
N ASN A 166 9.48 -1.07 20.33
CA ASN A 166 8.92 -2.42 20.17
C ASN A 166 9.14 -3.22 21.45
N ILE A 167 8.07 -3.80 22.00
CA ILE A 167 8.10 -4.64 23.20
C ILE A 167 7.44 -5.99 22.93
N ASN A 168 8.04 -7.04 23.48
CA ASN A 168 7.48 -8.40 23.44
C ASN A 168 6.63 -8.62 24.69
N LEU A 169 5.32 -8.79 24.51
CA LEU A 169 4.40 -9.14 25.57
C LEU A 169 4.18 -10.66 25.60
N PRO A 170 3.91 -11.27 26.77
CA PRO A 170 3.57 -12.68 26.84
C PRO A 170 2.30 -12.97 26.03
N PRO A 171 2.13 -14.20 25.51
CA PRO A 171 0.89 -14.61 24.86
C PRO A 171 -0.33 -14.29 25.74
N PRO A 172 -1.43 -13.75 25.19
CA PRO A 172 -1.75 -13.59 23.76
C PRO A 172 -1.43 -12.20 23.17
N TYR A 173 -0.76 -11.31 23.90
CA TYR A 173 -0.59 -9.91 23.50
C TYR A 173 0.53 -9.68 22.48
N SER A 174 1.35 -10.70 22.20
CA SER A 174 2.35 -10.76 21.12
C SER A 174 3.26 -9.52 21.04
N CYS A 175 3.71 -9.15 19.83
CA CYS A 175 4.58 -7.99 19.58
C CYS A 175 3.75 -6.71 19.59
N SER A 176 4.12 -5.73 20.40
CA SER A 176 3.42 -4.45 20.51
C SER A 176 4.37 -3.26 20.45
N THR A 177 3.83 -2.10 20.06
CA THR A 177 4.57 -0.83 20.05
C THR A 177 4.12 0.04 21.24
N ALA A 178 5.08 0.49 22.04
CA ALA A 178 4.84 1.37 23.16
C ALA A 178 5.42 2.76 22.88
N ILE A 179 4.59 3.78 23.02
CA ILE A 179 5.02 5.18 22.90
C ILE A 179 5.48 5.66 24.28
N PRO A 180 6.73 6.09 24.46
CA PRO A 180 7.21 6.56 25.76
C PRO A 180 6.49 7.85 26.19
N PRO A 181 6.17 8.01 27.47
CA PRO A 181 5.49 9.21 27.99
C PRO A 181 6.37 10.44 27.75
N GLY A 182 5.83 11.43 27.03
CA GLY A 182 6.53 12.67 26.66
C GLY A 182 6.97 12.75 25.20
N ALA A 183 6.87 11.67 24.41
CA ALA A 183 7.18 11.67 22.99
C ALA A 183 6.02 12.16 22.09
N VAL A 184 5.08 12.92 22.64
CA VAL A 184 3.95 13.47 21.89
C VAL A 184 4.45 14.63 21.02
N LEU A 185 4.28 14.50 19.70
CA LEU A 185 4.54 15.56 18.73
C LEU A 185 3.83 16.85 19.18
N LYS A 186 4.58 17.95 19.36
CA LYS A 186 3.94 19.27 19.52
C LYS A 186 3.08 19.49 18.27
N PRO A 187 1.79 19.77 18.42
CA PRO A 187 0.84 19.53 17.35
C PRO A 187 1.01 20.45 16.12
N ARG A 188 1.79 21.53 16.19
CA ARG A 188 1.75 22.61 15.18
C ARG A 188 1.96 22.24 13.71
N ILE A 189 2.71 21.17 13.40
CA ILE A 189 3.01 20.80 12.01
C ILE A 189 2.07 19.69 11.47
N PRO A 190 1.78 18.60 12.21
CA PRO A 190 0.74 17.65 11.82
C PRO A 190 -0.68 18.22 11.90
N LEU A 191 -0.92 19.20 12.79
CA LEU A 191 -2.26 19.66 13.13
C LEU A 191 -2.94 20.40 11.98
N LEU A 192 -2.26 21.03 11.02
CA LEU A 192 -2.98 21.70 9.92
C LEU A 192 -3.59 20.70 8.92
N LEU A 193 -2.86 19.65 8.53
CA LEU A 193 -3.41 18.60 7.65
C LEU A 193 -4.27 17.60 8.43
N ASN A 194 -3.89 17.25 9.65
CA ASN A 194 -4.73 16.43 10.49
C ASN A 194 -5.99 17.18 10.89
N VAL A 195 -6.02 18.51 11.10
CA VAL A 195 -7.28 19.24 11.40
C VAL A 195 -8.28 19.18 10.27
N LEU A 196 -7.87 19.15 9.00
CA LEU A 196 -8.82 18.97 7.90
C LEU A 196 -9.42 17.57 7.92
N THR A 197 -8.57 16.54 8.06
CA THR A 197 -9.01 15.15 8.16
C THR A 197 -9.83 14.90 9.43
N LEU A 198 -9.39 15.44 10.56
CA LEU A 198 -10.03 15.35 11.86
C LEU A 198 -11.32 16.18 11.87
N ALA A 199 -11.41 17.35 11.23
CA ALA A 199 -12.67 18.10 11.14
C ALA A 199 -13.72 17.39 10.29
N LEU A 200 -13.29 16.64 9.25
CA LEU A 200 -14.18 15.79 8.46
C LEU A 200 -14.63 14.54 9.25
N ASN A 201 -13.78 14.00 10.15
CA ASN A 201 -14.10 12.83 10.98
C ASN A 201 -14.77 13.17 12.34
N ILE A 202 -14.53 14.36 12.92
CA ILE A 202 -14.99 14.80 14.26
C ILE A 202 -16.50 15.02 14.29
N LYS A 203 -17.14 15.38 13.17
CA LYS A 203 -18.60 15.54 13.15
C LYS A 203 -19.36 14.22 13.45
N SER A 204 -18.66 13.09 13.52
CA SER A 204 -19.22 11.77 13.79
C SER A 204 -18.73 11.11 15.10
N TYR A 205 -17.92 11.78 15.92
CA TYR A 205 -17.22 11.11 17.03
C TYR A 205 -17.86 11.34 18.40
N ASP A 206 -18.53 10.31 18.93
CA ASP A 206 -19.13 10.28 20.28
C ASP A 206 -18.22 9.57 21.32
N GLY A 207 -16.91 9.52 21.11
CA GLY A 207 -15.97 8.94 22.08
C GLY A 207 -15.95 7.41 22.17
N SER A 208 -16.83 6.69 21.46
CA SER A 208 -16.93 5.24 21.55
C SER A 208 -15.80 4.51 20.80
N LEU A 209 -15.22 3.51 21.46
CA LEU A 209 -14.19 2.58 20.94
C LEU A 209 -14.59 1.96 19.59
N ILE A 210 -15.89 1.73 19.37
CA ILE A 210 -16.43 1.16 18.13
C ILE A 210 -16.13 2.05 16.92
N TYR A 211 -16.21 3.38 17.04
CA TYR A 211 -15.94 4.28 15.91
C TYR A 211 -14.45 4.34 15.56
N LEU A 212 -13.56 4.19 16.54
CA LEU A 212 -12.11 4.10 16.29
C LEU A 212 -11.79 2.85 15.47
N ILE A 213 -12.31 1.69 15.91
CA ILE A 213 -12.13 0.41 15.24
C ILE A 213 -12.66 0.46 13.80
N MET A 214 -13.86 1.04 13.60
CA MET A 214 -14.43 1.20 12.26
C MET A 214 -13.59 2.14 11.38
N GLY A 215 -13.04 3.21 11.96
CA GLY A 215 -12.12 4.12 11.28
C GLY A 215 -10.88 3.40 10.76
N GLU A 216 -10.24 2.56 11.59
CA GLU A 216 -9.06 1.79 11.17
C GLU A 216 -9.38 0.77 10.07
N CYS A 217 -10.50 0.05 10.19
CA CYS A 217 -10.95 -0.86 9.13
C CYS A 217 -11.16 -0.12 7.80
N ILE A 218 -11.79 1.06 7.81
CA ILE A 218 -11.99 1.88 6.61
C ILE A 218 -10.64 2.26 5.98
N VAL A 219 -9.64 2.61 6.80
CA VAL A 219 -8.29 2.93 6.30
C VAL A 219 -7.65 1.71 5.63
N PHE A 220 -7.76 0.51 6.19
CA PHE A 220 -7.22 -0.70 5.55
C PHE A 220 -7.87 -1.00 4.20
N PHE A 221 -9.20 -0.90 4.12
CA PHE A 221 -9.92 -1.10 2.85
C PHE A 221 -9.56 0.00 1.83
N ARG A 222 -9.51 1.26 2.25
CA ARG A 222 -9.08 2.38 1.38
C ARG A 222 -7.69 2.12 0.79
N ASP A 223 -6.73 1.74 1.63
CA ASP A 223 -5.35 1.51 1.24
C ASP A 223 -5.23 0.33 0.25
N ALA A 224 -5.99 -0.73 0.48
CA ALA A 224 -6.04 -1.89 -0.40
C ALA A 224 -6.69 -1.56 -1.75
N ILE A 225 -7.85 -0.91 -1.73
CA ILE A 225 -8.56 -0.49 -2.95
C ILE A 225 -7.69 0.47 -3.76
N THR A 226 -7.02 1.42 -3.12
CA THR A 226 -6.11 2.36 -3.79
C THR A 226 -4.96 1.62 -4.48
N SER A 227 -4.35 0.65 -3.79
CA SER A 227 -3.29 -0.19 -4.39
C SER A 227 -3.79 -1.01 -5.57
N ILE A 228 -4.97 -1.62 -5.49
CA ILE A 228 -5.60 -2.39 -6.58
C ILE A 228 -5.88 -1.48 -7.78
N LEU A 229 -6.52 -0.33 -7.57
CA LEU A 229 -6.87 0.60 -8.65
C LEU A 229 -5.64 1.13 -9.38
N ILE A 230 -4.59 1.52 -8.65
CA ILE A 230 -3.33 1.97 -9.25
C ILE A 230 -2.66 0.82 -10.02
N SER A 231 -2.66 -0.39 -9.46
CA SER A 231 -2.08 -1.57 -10.13
C SER A 231 -2.80 -1.86 -11.44
N ARG A 232 -4.14 -1.90 -11.44
CA ARG A 232 -4.94 -2.14 -12.64
C ARG A 232 -4.75 -1.05 -13.69
N PHE A 233 -4.74 0.21 -13.28
CA PHE A 233 -4.47 1.32 -14.20
C PHE A 233 -3.08 1.20 -14.87
N LEU A 234 -2.04 0.85 -14.10
CA LEU A 234 -0.70 0.66 -14.64
C LEU A 234 -0.61 -0.58 -15.57
N LEU A 235 -1.34 -1.66 -15.27
CA LEU A 235 -1.46 -2.81 -16.14
C LEU A 235 -2.14 -2.45 -17.46
N ASP A 236 -3.24 -1.70 -17.41
CA ASP A 236 -3.98 -1.25 -18.60
C ASP A 236 -3.09 -0.39 -19.50
N LEU A 237 -2.35 0.55 -18.92
CA LEU A 237 -1.35 1.34 -19.67
C LEU A 237 -0.26 0.47 -20.30
N GLY A 238 0.20 -0.55 -19.58
CA GLY A 238 1.21 -1.48 -20.09
C GLY A 238 0.69 -2.33 -21.26
N MET A 239 -0.56 -2.78 -21.21
CA MET A 239 -1.21 -3.51 -22.29
C MET A 239 -1.35 -2.66 -23.55
N VAL A 240 -1.81 -1.41 -23.41
CA VAL A 240 -1.90 -0.46 -24.54
C VAL A 240 -0.53 -0.23 -25.18
N ARG A 241 0.54 -0.11 -24.37
CA ARG A 241 1.90 0.03 -24.89
C ARG A 241 2.34 -1.16 -25.75
N ILE A 242 2.05 -2.39 -25.32
CA ILE A 242 2.40 -3.61 -26.08
C ILE A 242 1.63 -3.66 -27.41
N GLN A 243 0.34 -3.30 -27.38
CA GLN A 243 -0.49 -3.23 -28.58
C GLN A 243 0.03 -2.18 -29.57
N ALA A 244 0.34 -0.97 -29.09
CA ALA A 244 0.92 0.08 -29.92
C ALA A 244 2.27 -0.34 -30.54
N GLY A 245 3.14 -1.01 -29.76
CA GLY A 245 4.41 -1.52 -30.28
C GLY A 245 4.25 -2.61 -31.35
N SER A 246 3.18 -3.41 -31.25
CA SER A 246 2.88 -4.49 -32.22
C SER A 246 2.25 -3.94 -33.50
N ALA A 247 1.47 -2.85 -33.43
CA ALA A 247 0.90 -2.17 -34.59
C ALA A 247 1.99 -1.48 -35.44
N VAL A 248 2.95 -0.80 -34.80
CA VAL A 248 4.09 -0.18 -35.48
C VAL A 248 4.99 -1.22 -36.15
N GLY A 249 5.16 -2.41 -35.54
CA GLY A 249 5.92 -3.51 -36.14
C GLY A 249 5.29 -4.16 -37.38
N HIS A 250 4.04 -3.83 -37.72
CA HIS A 250 3.37 -4.36 -38.92
C HIS A 250 3.50 -3.44 -40.15
N ASP A 251 3.75 -2.14 -39.95
CA ASP A 251 3.86 -1.15 -41.04
C ASP A 251 5.32 -0.78 -41.42
N ASP A 252 6.32 -1.13 -40.60
CA ASP A 252 7.70 -0.72 -40.85
C ASP A 252 8.58 -1.83 -41.44
N SER A 253 8.38 -2.12 -42.73
CA SER A 253 9.54 -2.21 -43.62
C SER A 253 9.93 -0.78 -44.01
N VAL A 254 10.64 -0.07 -43.14
CA VAL A 254 11.63 1.00 -43.43
C VAL A 254 11.93 1.80 -42.15
N SER A 255 13.23 1.89 -41.84
CA SER A 255 13.89 2.85 -40.96
C SER A 255 13.83 2.63 -39.44
N GLU A 256 14.89 2.02 -38.92
CA GLU A 256 15.34 2.16 -37.53
C GLU A 256 15.41 3.64 -37.12
N TYR A 257 14.49 4.08 -36.26
CA TYR A 257 14.72 5.23 -35.39
C TYR A 257 14.53 4.78 -33.94
N CYS A 258 15.62 4.70 -33.22
CA CYS A 258 15.64 4.34 -31.80
C CYS A 258 15.04 5.50 -30.98
N PRO A 259 13.93 5.34 -30.24
CA PRO A 259 13.44 6.41 -29.39
C PRO A 259 14.27 6.44 -28.11
N SER A 260 14.93 7.58 -27.87
CA SER A 260 15.62 7.90 -26.62
C SER A 260 14.76 7.66 -25.38
N GLU A 261 15.40 7.17 -24.32
CA GLU A 261 14.90 6.78 -22.97
C GLU A 261 14.01 7.80 -22.22
N PHE A 262 13.69 8.96 -22.80
CA PHE A 262 12.93 10.05 -22.17
C PHE A 262 11.49 10.25 -22.69
N SER A 263 10.99 9.41 -23.61
CA SER A 263 9.59 9.46 -24.04
C SER A 263 8.67 8.65 -23.12
N TYR A 264 8.67 8.96 -21.84
CA TYR A 264 7.64 8.45 -20.93
C TYR A 264 6.56 9.54 -20.83
N VAL A 265 5.34 9.15 -21.21
CA VAL A 265 4.09 9.92 -21.10
C VAL A 265 3.80 10.87 -22.29
N THR A 266 3.56 10.26 -23.46
CA THR A 266 2.73 10.90 -24.51
C THR A 266 1.36 10.26 -24.44
N PHE A 267 0.38 10.99 -23.89
CA PHE A 267 -1.02 10.60 -24.01
C PHE A 267 -1.47 10.87 -25.44
N ALA A 268 -2.23 9.93 -26.00
CA ALA A 268 -2.88 10.11 -27.28
C ALA A 268 -3.75 11.38 -27.22
N VAL A 269 -3.43 12.34 -28.09
CA VAL A 269 -4.30 13.47 -28.40
C VAL A 269 -5.41 12.91 -29.31
N PRO A 270 -6.70 13.21 -29.07
CA PRO A 270 -7.74 12.84 -30.01
C PRO A 270 -7.49 13.61 -31.30
N GLU A 271 -7.27 12.90 -32.42
CA GLU A 271 -7.34 13.51 -33.74
C GLU A 271 -8.77 14.03 -33.94
N LEU A 272 -8.93 15.36 -34.04
CA LEU A 272 -10.12 15.93 -34.64
C LEU A 272 -10.05 15.60 -36.14
N ASP A 273 -10.92 14.70 -36.56
CA ASP A 273 -11.17 14.42 -37.97
C ASP A 273 -11.91 15.63 -38.57
N ASP A 274 -11.17 16.58 -39.13
CA ASP A 274 -11.70 17.64 -39.99
C ASP A 274 -11.97 17.05 -41.39
N SER A 275 -12.95 16.15 -41.47
CA SER A 275 -13.53 15.69 -42.73
C SER A 275 -14.76 16.54 -43.08
N VAL A 276 -14.54 17.77 -43.55
CA VAL A 276 -15.58 18.56 -44.24
C VAL A 276 -15.14 18.83 -45.67
N GLY A 277 -15.87 18.20 -46.59
CA GLY A 277 -15.58 18.13 -48.01
C GLY A 277 -15.48 19.48 -48.72
N ALA A 278 -14.46 19.58 -49.56
CA ALA A 278 -14.43 20.56 -50.64
C ALA A 278 -15.45 20.13 -51.71
N VAL A 279 -16.55 20.89 -51.80
CA VAL A 279 -17.46 20.86 -52.95
C VAL A 279 -16.88 21.79 -54.01
N GLU A 280 -16.54 21.22 -55.17
CA GLU A 280 -16.32 21.95 -56.42
C GLU A 280 -17.55 22.78 -56.76
N THR A 281 -17.36 24.05 -57.11
CA THR A 281 -18.32 24.80 -57.92
C THR A 281 -17.55 25.49 -59.05
N GLU A 282 -18.07 25.25 -60.26
CA GLU A 282 -17.77 25.97 -61.51
C GLU A 282 -17.99 27.49 -61.39
#